data_AF-A0A956JBZ0-F1
#
_entry.id   AF-A0A956JBZ0-F1
#
_cell.length_a   1.000
_cell.length_b   1.000
_cell.length_c   1.000
_cell.angle_alpha   90.00
_cell.angle_beta   90.00
_cell.angle_gamma   90.00
#
_symmetry.space_group_name_H-M   'P 1'
#
loop_
_entity.id
_entity.type
_entity.pdbx_description
1 polymer ?
#
loop_
_entity_poly.entity_id
_entity_poly.type
_entity_poly.pdbx_seq_one_letter_code
_entity_poly.pdbx_strand_id
1 'polypeptide(L)'
;MTAAKDTGAERMSAYLDAELADEDAAAFEEQLANDPEARSELEALRKVVSLVAGLPQVEAPPDFYEKVSKRIRRRQLFAMDGGALALISLPFQVLSIIVILAVAALYMMAQLEQKPTAEGLQRETIPGTAPLDAPAPLDAPAPIQP
;
A
#
# COMPACT_ATOMS: atom_id res chain seq x y z
N MET A 1 15.56 -5.17 10.34
CA MET A 1 15.46 -4.24 11.49
C MET A 1 16.42 -4.77 12.57
N THR A 2 17.72 -4.58 12.35
CA THR A 2 18.75 -5.09 13.26
C THR A 2 18.92 -4.10 14.39
N ALA A 3 18.27 -4.40 15.51
CA ALA A 3 18.55 -3.80 16.81
C ALA A 3 19.96 -4.23 17.27
N ALA A 4 20.99 -3.65 16.67
CA ALA A 4 22.26 -3.54 17.36
C ALA A 4 22.02 -2.58 18.53
N LYS A 5 22.40 -2.98 19.74
CA LYS A 5 22.36 -2.10 20.91
C LYS A 5 23.14 -0.84 20.56
N ASP A 6 22.44 0.26 20.28
CA ASP A 6 23.03 1.59 20.20
C ASP A 6 23.82 1.82 21.47
N THR A 7 25.14 1.69 21.38
CA THR A 7 26.01 2.17 22.43
C THR A 7 25.88 3.70 22.44
N GLY A 8 25.95 4.35 23.61
CA GLY A 8 25.80 5.81 23.71
C GLY A 8 26.75 6.56 22.76
N ALA A 9 27.93 5.98 22.49
CA ALA A 9 28.90 6.49 21.53
C ALA A 9 28.42 6.43 20.06
N GLU A 10 27.76 5.35 19.64
CA GLU A 10 27.21 5.24 18.27
C GLU A 10 26.11 6.28 18.04
N ARG A 11 25.21 6.48 19.01
CA ARG A 11 24.20 7.55 18.93
C ARG A 11 24.81 8.93 18.88
N MET A 12 25.86 9.18 19.66
CA MET A 12 26.57 10.45 19.65
C MET A 12 27.18 10.75 18.27
N SER A 13 27.79 9.73 17.64
CA SER A 13 28.33 9.85 16.28
C SER A 13 27.22 10.08 15.26
N ALA A 14 26.15 9.28 15.29
CA ALA A 14 25.01 9.42 14.38
C ALA A 14 24.34 10.80 14.50
N TYR A 15 24.27 11.36 15.72
CA TYR A 15 23.81 12.73 15.94
C TYR A 15 24.75 13.77 15.31
N LEU A 16 26.06 13.62 15.48
CA LEU A 16 27.05 14.54 14.89
C LEU A 16 27.06 14.50 13.36
N ASP A 17 26.79 13.34 12.77
CA ASP A 17 26.73 13.12 11.32
C ASP A 17 25.35 13.44 10.72
N ALA A 18 24.38 13.86 11.55
CA ALA A 18 22.98 14.11 11.17
C ALA A 18 22.28 12.89 10.53
N GLU A 19 22.61 11.68 11.00
CA GLU A 19 22.02 10.42 10.55
C GLU A 19 20.83 9.95 11.41
N LEU A 20 20.57 10.61 12.55
CA LEU A 20 19.37 10.36 13.36
C LEU A 20 18.14 10.97 12.70
N ALA A 21 16.99 10.27 12.82
CA ALA A 21 15.70 10.84 12.46
C ALA A 21 15.35 12.02 13.39
N ASP A 22 14.56 12.97 12.91
CA ASP A 22 14.23 14.20 13.66
C ASP A 22 13.64 13.91 15.06
N GLU A 23 12.80 12.87 15.17
CA GLU A 23 12.20 12.44 16.44
C GLU A 23 13.24 11.87 17.42
N ASP A 24 14.18 11.07 16.92
CA ASP A 24 15.25 10.47 17.73
C ASP A 24 16.29 11.52 18.15
N ALA A 25 16.57 12.49 17.27
CA ALA A 25 17.46 13.62 17.57
C ALA A 25 16.89 14.48 18.71
N ALA A 26 15.59 14.81 18.67
CA ALA A 26 14.93 15.57 19.73
C ALA A 26 14.95 14.82 21.08
N ALA A 27 14.68 13.52 21.07
CA ALA A 27 14.75 12.69 22.28
C ALA A 27 16.18 12.62 22.84
N PHE A 28 17.19 12.57 21.96
CA PHE A 28 18.60 12.57 22.35
C PHE A 28 19.04 13.91 22.94
N GLU A 29 18.57 15.04 22.39
CA GLU A 29 18.80 16.37 22.95
C GLU A 29 18.20 16.52 24.36
N GLU A 30 16.99 15.99 24.58
CA GLU A 30 16.38 15.94 25.92
C GLU A 30 17.20 15.07 26.89
N GLN A 31 17.72 13.93 26.43
CA GLN A 31 18.61 13.11 27.23
C GLN A 31 19.89 13.86 27.62
N LEU A 32 20.52 14.55 26.64
CA LEU A 32 21.66 15.43 26.91
C LEU A 32 21.30 16.57 27.87
N ALA A 33 20.04 17.02 27.87
CA ALA A 33 19.57 18.04 28.79
C ALA A 33 19.70 17.63 30.26
N ASN A 34 19.50 16.34 30.53
CA ASN A 34 19.49 15.75 31.85
C ASN A 34 20.85 15.16 32.27
N ASP A 35 21.79 14.99 31.33
CA ASP A 35 23.10 14.40 31.57
C ASP A 35 24.26 15.36 31.19
N PRO A 36 24.90 16.02 32.17
CA PRO A 36 26.02 16.92 31.90
C PRO A 36 27.32 16.19 31.48
N GLU A 37 27.48 14.92 31.83
CA GLU A 37 28.66 14.13 31.45
C GLU A 37 28.59 13.81 29.96
N ALA A 38 27.44 13.32 29.48
CA ALA A 38 27.18 13.05 28.07
C ALA A 38 27.34 14.31 27.19
N ARG A 39 26.93 15.49 27.68
CA ARG A 39 27.17 16.77 27.00
C ARG A 39 28.66 17.08 26.84
N SER A 40 29.43 16.93 27.91
CA SER A 40 30.88 17.17 27.89
C SER A 40 31.58 16.23 26.89
N GLU A 41 31.16 14.97 26.82
CA GLU A 41 31.65 14.04 25.82
C GLU A 41 31.31 14.50 24.39
N LEU A 42 30.07 14.89 24.12
CA LEU A 42 29.67 15.42 22.80
C LEU A 42 30.52 16.64 22.40
N GLU A 43 30.69 17.60 23.32
CA GLU A 43 31.51 18.78 23.08
C GLU A 43 32.96 18.44 22.76
N ALA A 44 33.53 17.45 23.45
CA ALA A 44 34.87 16.94 23.15
C ALA A 44 34.95 16.35 21.73
N LEU A 45 33.98 15.53 21.32
CA LEU A 45 33.92 14.99 19.96
C LEU A 45 33.78 16.12 18.91
N ARG A 46 32.89 17.08 19.16
CA ARG A 46 32.68 18.24 18.28
C ARG A 46 33.95 19.06 18.10
N LYS A 47 34.78 19.18 19.15
CA LYS A 47 36.09 19.82 19.08
C LYS A 47 37.09 19.04 18.22
N VAL A 48 37.06 17.71 18.27
CA VAL A 48 37.89 16.89 17.38
C VAL A 48 37.49 17.10 15.92
N VAL A 49 36.18 17.06 15.62
CA VAL A 49 35.67 17.30 14.25
C VAL A 49 36.07 18.68 13.75
N SER A 50 35.99 19.72 14.58
CA SER A 50 36.38 21.08 14.17
C SER A 50 37.87 21.22 13.89
N LEU A 51 38.74 20.50 14.62
CA LEU A 51 40.18 20.46 14.33
C LEU A 51 40.47 19.81 12.98
N VAL A 52 39.76 18.72 12.64
CA VAL A 52 39.88 18.04 11.35
C VAL A 52 39.35 18.93 10.22
N ALA A 53 38.24 19.62 10.44
CA ALA A 53 37.68 20.56 9.46
C ALA A 53 38.59 21.77 9.19
N GLY A 54 39.46 22.12 10.15
CA GLY A 54 40.45 23.20 10.01
C GLY A 54 41.71 22.84 9.21
N LEU A 55 41.83 21.60 8.71
CA LEU A 55 42.96 21.19 7.91
C LEU A 55 43.02 21.97 6.57
N PRO A 56 44.22 22.16 5.99
CA PRO A 56 44.37 22.84 4.71
C PRO A 56 43.49 22.20 3.63
N GLN A 57 42.72 23.02 2.93
CA GLN A 57 41.94 22.54 1.80
C GLN A 57 42.87 22.08 0.69
N VAL A 58 42.65 20.86 0.21
CA VAL A 58 43.37 20.30 -0.94
C VAL A 58 42.64 20.73 -2.20
N GLU A 59 43.38 21.27 -3.17
CA GLU A 59 42.82 21.62 -4.47
C GLU A 59 42.36 20.35 -5.20
N ALA A 60 41.09 20.32 -5.60
CA ALA A 60 40.53 19.20 -6.33
C ALA A 60 41.13 19.16 -7.75
N PRO A 61 41.41 17.97 -8.31
CA PRO A 61 41.82 17.85 -9.71
C PRO A 61 40.80 18.52 -10.65
N PRO A 62 41.24 19.10 -11.78
CA PRO A 62 40.35 19.84 -12.69
C PRO A 62 39.16 19.00 -13.20
N ASP A 63 39.35 17.69 -13.36
CA ASP A 63 38.32 16.76 -13.83
C ASP A 63 37.40 16.22 -12.71
N PHE A 64 37.61 16.63 -11.45
CA PHE A 64 36.91 16.07 -10.31
C PHE A 64 35.40 16.30 -10.40
N TYR A 65 34.99 17.53 -10.70
CA TYR A 65 33.58 17.89 -10.85
C TYR A 65 32.90 17.10 -11.98
N GLU A 66 33.58 16.92 -13.12
CA GLU A 66 33.05 16.15 -14.25
C GLU A 66 32.89 14.67 -13.88
N LYS A 67 33.85 14.08 -13.16
CA LYS A 67 33.75 12.69 -12.69
C LYS A 67 32.63 12.50 -11.67
N VAL A 68 32.46 13.43 -10.74
CA VAL A 68 31.39 13.39 -9.72
C VAL A 68 30.02 13.54 -10.37
N SER A 69 29.84 14.55 -11.23
CA SER A 69 28.57 14.78 -11.94
C SER A 69 28.17 13.59 -12.83
N LYS A 70 29.11 12.99 -13.59
CA LYS A 70 28.87 11.76 -14.35
C LYS A 70 28.42 10.61 -13.45
N ARG A 71 29.03 10.45 -12.26
CA ARG A 71 28.68 9.39 -11.30
C ARG A 71 27.31 9.62 -10.66
N ILE A 72 26.97 10.84 -10.28
CA ILE A 72 25.65 11.20 -9.73
C ILE A 72 24.57 10.97 -10.78
N ARG A 73 24.76 11.48 -12.01
CA ARG A 73 23.80 11.31 -13.11
C ARG A 73 23.56 9.84 -13.43
N ARG A 74 24.62 9.01 -13.45
CA ARG A 74 24.48 7.56 -13.65
C ARG A 74 23.66 6.91 -12.54
N ARG A 75 23.88 7.30 -11.28
CA ARG A 75 23.12 6.78 -10.13
C ARG A 75 21.65 7.22 -10.15
N GLN A 76 21.37 8.46 -10.57
CA GLN A 76 19.99 8.95 -10.74
C GLN A 76 19.24 8.23 -11.84
N LEU A 77 19.89 7.95 -12.98
CA LEU A 77 19.28 7.13 -14.04
C LEU A 77 18.88 5.75 -13.50
N PHE A 78 19.78 5.08 -12.76
CA PHE A 78 19.46 3.79 -12.15
C PHE A 78 18.45 3.87 -10.99
N ALA A 79 18.37 4.99 -10.27
CA ALA A 79 17.38 5.18 -9.20
C ALA A 79 15.97 5.42 -9.75
N MET A 80 15.85 6.01 -10.95
CA MET A 80 14.57 6.15 -11.66
C MET A 80 14.18 4.88 -12.44
N ASP A 81 15.11 3.94 -12.64
CA ASP A 81 14.88 2.63 -13.29
C ASP A 81 14.13 1.60 -12.41
N GLY A 82 13.50 2.04 -11.31
CA GLY A 82 12.26 1.38 -10.87
C GLY A 82 11.19 1.34 -11.98
N GLY A 83 11.31 2.22 -12.98
CA GLY A 83 10.55 2.20 -14.23
C GLY A 83 11.01 1.19 -15.28
N ALA A 84 12.27 0.72 -15.27
CA ALA A 84 12.77 -0.22 -16.28
C ALA A 84 12.20 -1.64 -16.07
N LEU A 85 12.03 -2.06 -14.80
CA LEU A 85 11.25 -3.25 -14.46
C LEU A 85 9.74 -3.05 -14.66
N ALA A 86 9.23 -1.82 -14.54
CA ALA A 86 7.82 -1.49 -14.83
C ALA A 86 7.51 -1.49 -16.35
N LEU A 87 8.46 -1.13 -17.21
CA LEU A 87 8.34 -1.23 -18.67
C LEU A 87 8.29 -2.68 -19.16
N ILE A 88 8.94 -3.60 -18.44
CA ILE A 88 8.86 -5.06 -18.69
C ILE A 88 7.57 -5.66 -18.11
N SER A 89 6.99 -5.11 -17.04
CA SER A 89 5.71 -5.58 -16.48
C SER A 89 4.47 -5.00 -17.17
N LEU A 90 4.60 -3.86 -17.87
CA LEU A 90 3.56 -3.24 -18.70
C LEU A 90 2.91 -4.19 -19.73
N PRO A 91 3.65 -4.98 -20.53
CA PRO A 91 3.01 -5.96 -21.42
C PRO A 91 2.34 -7.10 -20.64
N PHE A 92 2.86 -7.50 -19.48
CA PHE A 92 2.29 -8.59 -18.69
C PHE A 92 0.94 -8.20 -18.07
N GLN A 93 0.79 -6.96 -17.61
CA GLN A 93 -0.46 -6.47 -17.03
C GLN A 93 -1.59 -6.41 -18.08
N VAL A 94 -1.32 -5.90 -19.28
CA VAL A 94 -2.31 -5.89 -20.38
C VAL A 94 -2.63 -7.32 -20.83
N LEU A 95 -1.62 -8.19 -20.93
CA LEU A 95 -1.82 -9.62 -21.25
C LEU A 95 -2.69 -10.31 -20.20
N SER A 96 -2.45 -10.09 -18.91
CA SER A 96 -3.28 -10.64 -17.83
C SER A 96 -4.71 -10.12 -17.89
N ILE A 97 -4.94 -8.82 -18.14
CA ILE A 97 -6.29 -8.27 -18.32
C ILE A 97 -6.99 -8.95 -19.49
N ILE A 98 -6.31 -9.09 -20.63
CA ILE A 98 -6.87 -9.76 -21.82
C ILE A 98 -7.21 -11.23 -21.51
N VAL A 99 -6.32 -11.96 -20.83
CA VAL A 99 -6.54 -13.37 -20.45
C VAL A 99 -7.72 -13.49 -19.49
N ILE A 100 -7.82 -12.63 -18.48
CA ILE A 100 -8.94 -12.61 -17.53
C ILE A 100 -10.26 -12.34 -18.27
N LEU A 101 -10.29 -11.34 -19.16
CA LEU A 101 -11.47 -11.03 -19.97
C LEU A 101 -11.84 -12.17 -20.91
N ALA A 102 -10.86 -12.83 -21.53
CA ALA A 102 -11.08 -13.98 -22.38
C ALA A 102 -11.68 -15.16 -21.60
N VAL A 103 -11.11 -15.48 -20.43
CA VAL A 103 -11.64 -16.54 -19.54
C VAL A 103 -13.05 -16.20 -19.05
N ALA A 104 -13.31 -14.95 -18.66
CA ALA A 104 -14.63 -14.50 -18.23
C ALA A 104 -15.68 -14.60 -19.37
N ALA A 105 -15.30 -14.22 -20.59
CA ALA A 105 -16.17 -14.34 -21.77
C ALA A 105 -16.45 -15.81 -22.12
N LEU A 106 -15.43 -16.67 -22.09
CA LEU A 106 -15.59 -18.12 -22.28
C LEU A 106 -16.50 -18.73 -21.20
N TYR A 107 -16.35 -18.30 -19.95
CA TYR A 107 -17.19 -18.75 -18.85
C TYR A 107 -18.64 -18.29 -19.00
N MET A 108 -18.88 -17.02 -19.38
CA MET A 108 -20.24 -16.54 -19.69
C MET A 108 -20.88 -17.31 -20.84
N MET A 109 -20.11 -17.60 -21.89
CA MET A 109 -20.59 -18.35 -23.05
C MET A 109 -20.95 -19.80 -22.68
N ALA A 110 -20.16 -20.43 -21.81
CA ALA A 110 -20.46 -21.74 -21.25
C ALA A 110 -21.67 -21.73 -20.30
N GLN A 111 -21.89 -20.65 -19.54
CA GLN A 111 -23.04 -20.51 -18.63
C GLN A 111 -24.35 -20.19 -19.35
N LEU A 112 -24.32 -19.67 -20.58
CA LEU A 112 -25.53 -19.41 -21.37
C LEU A 112 -26.27 -20.71 -21.76
N GLU A 113 -25.61 -21.87 -21.71
CA GLU A 113 -26.27 -23.19 -21.83
C GLU A 113 -26.95 -23.63 -20.51
N GLN A 114 -26.61 -23.01 -19.38
CA GLN A 114 -27.28 -23.19 -18.08
C GLN A 114 -28.31 -22.07 -17.88
N LYS A 115 -29.48 -22.19 -18.52
CA LYS A 115 -30.64 -21.34 -18.19
C LYS A 115 -30.87 -21.35 -16.66
N PRO A 116 -31.21 -20.21 -16.05
CA PRO A 116 -31.35 -20.09 -14.61
C PRO A 116 -32.63 -20.80 -14.18
N THR A 117 -32.49 -21.88 -13.40
CA THR A 117 -33.62 -22.38 -12.60
C THR A 117 -33.85 -21.37 -11.49
N ALA A 118 -34.73 -20.42 -11.78
CA ALA A 118 -35.44 -19.67 -10.78
C ALA A 118 -36.37 -20.62 -10.02
N GLU A 119 -35.86 -21.41 -9.08
CA GLU A 119 -36.69 -22.08 -8.08
C GLU A 119 -36.02 -22.01 -6.71
N GLY A 120 -36.71 -21.34 -5.78
CA GLY A 120 -36.22 -21.11 -4.44
C GLY A 120 -36.76 -19.86 -3.76
N LEU A 121 -37.70 -19.12 -4.37
CA LEU A 121 -38.54 -18.20 -3.61
C LEU A 121 -39.52 -19.05 -2.80
N GLN A 122 -39.12 -19.32 -1.57
CA GLN A 122 -39.92 -19.89 -0.50
C GLN A 122 -41.27 -19.16 -0.45
N ARG A 123 -42.31 -19.82 -0.96
CA ARG A 123 -43.69 -19.39 -0.77
C ARG A 123 -44.08 -19.84 0.63
N GLU A 124 -43.78 -19.00 1.61
CA GLU A 124 -44.30 -19.12 2.97
C GLU A 124 -45.84 -19.05 2.89
N THR A 125 -46.49 -20.20 2.93
CA THR A 125 -47.94 -20.30 2.99
C THR A 125 -48.40 -19.87 4.38
N ILE A 126 -48.90 -18.64 4.49
CA ILE A 126 -49.59 -18.17 5.69
C ILE A 126 -50.97 -18.85 5.72
N PRO A 127 -51.31 -19.64 6.76
CA PRO A 127 -52.62 -20.24 6.89
C PRO A 127 -53.60 -19.22 7.49
N GLY A 128 -54.60 -18.83 6.71
CA GLY A 128 -55.79 -18.19 7.24
C GLY A 128 -56.20 -16.93 6.51
N THR A 129 -57.09 -17.09 5.53
CA THR A 129 -58.22 -16.19 5.30
C THR A 129 -59.28 -16.99 4.54
N ALA A 130 -60.35 -17.37 5.25
CA ALA A 130 -61.55 -17.94 4.67
C ALA A 130 -62.19 -16.92 3.70
N PRO A 131 -62.67 -17.32 2.50
CA PRO A 131 -63.45 -16.43 1.66
C PRO A 131 -64.86 -16.26 2.26
N LEU A 132 -65.12 -15.09 2.83
CA LEU A 132 -66.46 -14.50 2.82
C LEU A 132 -66.85 -14.21 1.36
N ASP A 133 -68.15 -14.27 1.09
CA ASP A 133 -68.86 -13.95 -0.17
C ASP A 133 -69.15 -15.12 -1.13
N ALA A 134 -70.31 -15.72 -0.91
CA ALA A 134 -71.11 -16.32 -1.98
C ALA A 134 -72.55 -15.78 -1.86
N PRO A 135 -73.00 -14.86 -2.74
CA PRO A 135 -74.41 -14.54 -2.88
C PRO A 135 -75.11 -15.59 -3.75
N ALA A 136 -76.18 -16.17 -3.23
CA ALA A 136 -77.05 -17.10 -3.94
C ALA A 136 -77.84 -16.42 -5.08
N PRO A 137 -78.11 -17.15 -6.18
CA PRO A 137 -79.32 -16.92 -6.96
C PRO A 137 -80.18 -18.18 -7.10
N LEU A 138 -81.47 -17.98 -6.81
CA LEU A 138 -82.58 -18.87 -7.15
C LEU A 138 -82.72 -18.99 -8.68
N ASP A 139 -82.87 -20.21 -9.20
CA ASP A 139 -83.90 -20.50 -10.21
C ASP A 139 -84.08 -22.01 -10.43
N ALA A 140 -85.33 -22.46 -10.31
CA ALA A 140 -85.84 -23.73 -10.84
C ALA A 140 -87.17 -23.36 -11.53
N PRO A 141 -87.50 -23.95 -12.69
CA PRO A 141 -88.24 -25.21 -12.64
C PRO A 141 -87.96 -26.21 -13.78
N ALA A 142 -88.37 -27.45 -13.51
CA ALA A 142 -88.24 -28.66 -14.32
C ALA A 142 -89.03 -28.64 -15.65
N PRO A 143 -88.59 -29.39 -16.68
CA PRO A 143 -89.27 -29.48 -17.97
C PRO A 143 -90.44 -30.47 -17.95
N ILE A 144 -91.60 -30.02 -18.46
CA ILE A 144 -92.73 -30.87 -18.90
C ILE A 144 -92.61 -30.98 -20.43
N GLN A 145 -92.62 -32.20 -20.95
CA GLN A 145 -92.69 -32.52 -22.39
C GLN A 145 -93.90 -33.46 -22.62
N PRO A 146 -94.46 -33.48 -23.85
CA PRO A 146 -95.90 -33.51 -24.14
C PRO A 146 -96.64 -34.82 -23.85
#